data_AF-A0ABD5UMM9-F1
#
_entry.id   AF-A0ABD5UMM9-F1
#
_cell.length_a   1.000
_cell.length_b   1.000
_cell.length_c   1.000
_cell.angle_alpha   90.00
_cell.angle_beta   90.00
_cell.angle_gamma   90.00
#
_symmetry.space_group_name_H-M   'P 1'
#
loop_
_entity.id
_entity.type
_entity.pdbx_description
1 polymer ?
#
loop_
_entity_poly.entity_id
_entity_poly.type
_entity_poly.pdbx_seq_one_letter_code
_entity_poly.pdbx_strand_id
1 'polypeptide(L)'
;MALPSIVTSVAPIVPVGPVAPVAHATSATPIAHVASVISATPVAPAVVDAAVGWLLTLLLFASPGLVAAVLWSPFLLASRFRALFVTLPPAGRLVPSYVAVALALSVPYVAGLLLTVGLVDSAGPGWSNGLIETALAGGVLVTLVAPAVAVLGLPRAGVDWDPTGYGASTWALLVAAGLWYATMAAVPLFALAVVFALPGGY
;
A
#
# COMPACT_ATOMS: atom_id res chain seq x y z
N MET A 1 23.15 -74.26 -11.18
CA MET A 1 22.64 -75.51 -11.80
C MET A 1 21.42 -75.11 -12.60
N ALA A 2 21.60 -75.02 -13.92
CA ALA A 2 20.60 -74.59 -14.90
C ALA A 2 19.88 -75.81 -15.46
N LEU A 3 18.63 -75.66 -15.92
CA LEU A 3 18.21 -75.99 -17.28
C LEU A 3 16.80 -75.43 -17.59
N PRO A 4 16.51 -75.04 -18.85
CA PRO A 4 15.34 -74.30 -19.30
C PRO A 4 14.35 -75.17 -20.10
N SER A 5 13.19 -74.59 -20.46
CA SER A 5 12.30 -75.13 -21.51
C SER A 5 11.90 -74.04 -22.49
N ILE A 6 12.32 -74.22 -23.74
CA ILE A 6 11.98 -73.46 -24.95
C ILE A 6 10.84 -74.19 -25.66
N VAL A 7 9.79 -73.50 -26.12
CA VAL A 7 9.07 -73.85 -27.37
C VAL A 7 8.61 -72.57 -28.10
N THR A 8 8.97 -72.53 -29.37
CA THR A 8 8.81 -71.53 -30.43
C THR A 8 7.47 -71.68 -31.16
N SER A 9 6.85 -70.60 -31.70
CA SER A 9 6.12 -70.64 -32.99
C SER A 9 5.66 -69.26 -33.49
N VAL A 10 6.40 -68.64 -34.43
CA VAL A 10 6.04 -68.31 -35.83
C VAL A 10 4.89 -67.29 -36.06
N ALA A 11 5.27 -66.14 -36.65
CA ALA A 11 4.38 -65.20 -37.34
C ALA A 11 4.36 -65.47 -38.85
N PRO A 12 3.28 -65.08 -39.56
CA PRO A 12 3.36 -64.75 -40.99
C PRO A 12 3.00 -63.28 -41.31
N ILE A 13 3.47 -62.87 -42.49
CA ILE A 13 3.63 -61.53 -43.04
C ILE A 13 2.59 -61.27 -44.17
N VAL A 14 1.89 -60.11 -44.12
CA VAL A 14 1.59 -59.06 -45.16
C VAL A 14 0.80 -59.47 -46.44
N PRO A 15 -0.21 -58.69 -46.93
CA PRO A 15 0.03 -57.61 -47.91
C PRO A 15 -0.83 -56.33 -47.83
N VAL A 16 -0.25 -55.28 -48.43
CA VAL A 16 -0.71 -53.88 -48.64
C VAL A 16 -1.72 -53.79 -49.80
N GLY A 17 -2.67 -52.84 -49.73
CA GLY A 17 -3.48 -52.37 -50.86
C GLY A 17 -3.64 -50.82 -50.85
N PRO A 18 -3.53 -50.09 -51.99
CA PRO A 18 -3.49 -48.62 -52.05
C PRO A 18 -4.82 -47.97 -52.53
N VAL A 19 -4.77 -46.63 -52.71
CA VAL A 19 -5.70 -45.72 -53.47
C VAL A 19 -6.81 -45.08 -52.61
N ALA A 20 -7.18 -43.79 -52.67
CA ALA A 20 -6.64 -42.48 -53.08
C ALA A 20 -7.73 -41.43 -52.64
N PRO A 21 -7.48 -40.11 -52.67
CA PRO A 21 -8.34 -39.10 -52.05
C PRO A 21 -9.47 -38.64 -53.00
N VAL A 22 -10.63 -38.27 -52.45
CA VAL A 22 -11.66 -37.52 -53.19
C VAL A 22 -11.88 -36.18 -52.49
N ALA A 23 -11.45 -35.12 -53.17
CA ALA A 23 -11.88 -33.75 -52.94
C ALA A 23 -12.94 -33.40 -53.98
N HIS A 24 -14.05 -32.78 -53.56
CA HIS A 24 -14.87 -31.80 -54.31
C HIS A 24 -15.92 -31.25 -53.31
N ALA A 25 -15.80 -30.00 -52.86
CA ALA A 25 -16.19 -28.75 -53.51
C ALA A 25 -17.62 -28.30 -53.14
N THR A 26 -17.67 -27.28 -52.26
CA THR A 26 -18.56 -26.10 -52.28
C THR A 26 -20.07 -26.28 -52.49
N SER A 27 -20.84 -25.91 -51.46
CA SER A 27 -22.06 -25.11 -51.65
C SER A 27 -22.25 -24.14 -50.48
N ALA A 28 -22.48 -22.88 -50.82
CA ALA A 28 -22.67 -21.77 -49.91
C ALA A 28 -24.13 -21.65 -49.47
N THR A 29 -24.35 -21.38 -48.18
CA THR A 29 -25.49 -20.60 -47.67
C THR A 29 -25.14 -20.04 -46.28
N PRO A 30 -24.86 -18.73 -46.16
CA PRO A 30 -24.80 -18.06 -44.87
C PRO A 30 -26.02 -17.17 -44.73
N ILE A 31 -27.14 -17.67 -44.22
CA ILE A 31 -28.22 -16.84 -43.65
C ILE A 31 -29.03 -17.73 -42.70
N ALA A 32 -29.29 -17.21 -41.50
CA ALA A 32 -30.30 -17.64 -40.54
C ALA A 32 -30.01 -18.85 -39.63
N HIS A 33 -29.04 -18.68 -38.72
CA HIS A 33 -29.37 -18.86 -37.30
C HIS A 33 -29.26 -17.51 -36.59
N VAL A 34 -30.29 -16.70 -36.83
CA VAL A 34 -30.65 -15.42 -36.19
C VAL A 34 -31.13 -15.66 -34.75
N ALA A 35 -30.42 -16.48 -33.98
CA ALA A 35 -30.82 -16.82 -32.60
C ALA A 35 -29.60 -17.04 -31.69
N SER A 36 -28.55 -16.24 -31.85
CA SER A 36 -27.72 -15.90 -30.71
C SER A 36 -28.19 -14.53 -30.27
N VAL A 37 -29.22 -14.54 -29.42
CA VAL A 37 -29.51 -13.47 -28.48
C VAL A 37 -28.21 -13.26 -27.72
N ILE A 38 -27.33 -12.42 -28.26
CA ILE A 38 -26.33 -11.75 -27.44
C ILE A 38 -27.22 -10.86 -26.60
N SER A 39 -27.62 -11.40 -25.44
CA SER A 39 -28.14 -10.61 -24.35
C SER A 39 -27.21 -9.42 -24.28
N ALA A 40 -27.69 -8.28 -24.76
CA ALA A 40 -27.06 -7.02 -24.52
C ALA A 40 -27.21 -6.83 -23.01
N THR A 41 -26.32 -7.45 -22.25
CA THR A 41 -26.12 -7.13 -20.86
C THR A 41 -25.94 -5.62 -20.87
N PRO A 42 -26.82 -4.87 -20.20
CA PRO A 42 -26.71 -3.43 -20.21
C PRO A 42 -25.33 -3.12 -19.62
N VAL A 43 -24.41 -2.66 -20.46
CA VAL A 43 -23.02 -2.34 -20.07
C VAL A 43 -23.03 -1.16 -19.09
N ALA A 44 -24.07 -0.33 -19.18
CA ALA A 44 -24.27 0.82 -18.31
C ALA A 44 -24.29 0.47 -16.81
N PRO A 45 -25.15 -0.44 -16.28
CA PRO A 45 -25.13 -0.82 -14.88
C PRO A 45 -23.80 -1.47 -14.47
N ALA A 46 -23.18 -2.31 -15.30
CA ALA A 46 -21.90 -2.93 -14.96
C ALA A 46 -20.75 -1.90 -14.81
N VAL A 47 -20.70 -0.89 -15.66
CA VAL A 47 -19.73 0.21 -15.56
C VAL A 47 -20.03 1.10 -14.35
N VAL A 48 -21.30 1.34 -14.05
CA VAL A 48 -21.73 2.09 -12.85
C VAL A 48 -21.35 1.32 -11.58
N ASP A 49 -21.61 0.02 -11.51
CA ASP A 49 -21.26 -0.83 -10.37
C ASP A 49 -19.74 -0.89 -10.15
N ALA A 50 -18.96 -0.99 -11.24
CA ALA A 50 -17.51 -0.94 -11.17
C ALA A 50 -16.99 0.44 -10.72
N ALA A 51 -17.55 1.53 -11.25
CA ALA A 51 -17.20 2.89 -10.86
C ALA A 51 -17.55 3.15 -9.39
N VAL A 52 -18.72 2.69 -8.92
CA VAL A 52 -19.14 2.75 -7.53
C VAL A 52 -18.20 1.92 -6.65
N GLY A 53 -17.81 0.72 -7.07
CA GLY A 53 -16.84 -0.12 -6.35
C GLY A 53 -15.47 0.56 -6.20
N TRP A 54 -14.96 1.17 -7.28
CA TRP A 54 -13.71 1.96 -7.23
C TRP A 54 -13.85 3.20 -6.36
N LEU A 55 -14.96 3.93 -6.46
CA LEU A 55 -15.22 5.10 -5.63
C LEU A 55 -15.29 4.72 -4.15
N LEU A 56 -15.97 3.63 -3.81
CA LEU A 56 -16.04 3.10 -2.45
C LEU A 56 -14.68 2.61 -1.96
N THR A 57 -13.87 1.99 -2.81
CA THR A 57 -12.51 1.56 -2.47
C THR A 57 -11.62 2.77 -2.17
N LEU A 58 -11.66 3.79 -3.03
CA LEU A 58 -10.96 5.05 -2.81
C LEU A 58 -11.46 5.77 -1.57
N LEU A 59 -12.78 5.79 -1.33
CA LEU A 59 -13.37 6.40 -0.15
C LEU A 59 -12.98 5.63 1.12
N LEU A 60 -12.97 4.30 1.08
CA LEU A 60 -12.54 3.46 2.19
C LEU A 60 -11.06 3.66 2.50
N PHE A 61 -10.21 3.76 1.48
CA PHE A 61 -8.77 3.99 1.63
C PHE A 61 -8.45 5.45 2.03
N ALA A 62 -9.25 6.40 1.55
CA ALA A 62 -9.10 7.82 1.89
C ALA A 62 -9.77 8.16 3.23
N SER A 63 -10.75 7.40 3.69
CA SER A 63 -11.50 7.68 4.93
C SER A 63 -10.62 7.81 6.17
N PRO A 64 -9.58 6.97 6.41
CA PRO A 64 -8.71 7.13 7.57
C PRO A 64 -7.88 8.41 7.44
N GLY A 65 -7.44 8.74 6.22
CA GLY A 65 -6.71 9.98 5.91
C GLY A 65 -7.58 11.23 6.05
N LEU A 66 -8.86 11.15 5.66
CA LEU A 66 -9.83 12.24 5.79
C LEU A 66 -10.18 12.49 7.26
N VAL A 67 -10.41 11.40 8.01
CA VAL A 67 -10.63 11.44 9.46
C VAL A 67 -9.41 12.02 10.16
N ALA A 68 -8.20 11.55 9.82
CA ALA A 68 -6.95 12.10 10.33
C ALA A 68 -6.76 13.59 9.98
N ALA A 69 -7.15 14.03 8.78
CA ALA A 69 -7.08 15.43 8.35
C ALA A 69 -8.06 16.33 9.11
N VAL A 70 -9.30 15.88 9.34
CA VAL A 70 -10.29 16.58 10.18
C VAL A 70 -9.79 16.67 11.62
N LEU A 71 -9.23 15.56 12.12
CA LEU A 71 -8.61 15.45 13.44
C LEU A 71 -7.37 16.36 13.59
N TRP A 72 -6.65 16.66 12.50
CA TRP A 72 -5.53 17.60 12.47
C TRP A 72 -5.94 19.09 12.32
N SER A 73 -7.20 19.37 11.96
CA SER A 73 -7.70 20.75 11.74
C SER A 73 -7.44 21.74 12.89
N PRO A 74 -7.58 21.39 14.20
CA PRO A 74 -7.33 22.36 15.27
C PRO A 74 -5.85 22.78 15.38
N PHE A 75 -4.90 21.94 14.97
CA PHE A 75 -3.48 22.29 14.98
C PHE A 75 -3.09 23.23 13.83
N LEU A 76 -3.74 23.10 12.67
CA LEU A 76 -3.55 24.02 11.53
C LEU A 76 -4.19 25.40 11.75
N LEU A 77 -5.16 25.48 12.67
CA LEU A 77 -5.76 26.74 13.12
C LEU A 77 -4.81 27.58 13.98
N ALA A 78 -3.73 26.99 14.51
CA ALA A 78 -2.74 27.73 15.27
C ALA A 78 -1.85 28.57 14.33
N SER A 79 -1.86 29.89 14.52
CA SER A 79 -1.02 30.85 13.79
C SER A 79 0.46 30.49 13.80
N ARG A 80 0.94 29.83 14.86
CA ARG A 80 2.32 29.38 15.04
C ARG A 80 2.73 28.27 14.07
N PHE A 81 1.89 27.25 13.86
CA PHE A 81 2.18 26.20 12.86
C PHE A 81 2.16 26.78 11.45
N ARG A 82 1.23 27.70 11.18
CA ARG A 82 1.18 28.38 9.89
C ARG A 82 2.44 29.21 9.64
N ALA A 83 2.95 29.90 10.67
CA ALA A 83 4.22 30.64 10.60
C ALA A 83 5.42 29.71 10.34
N LEU A 84 5.48 28.55 11.01
CA LEU A 84 6.51 27.52 10.76
C LEU A 84 6.51 27.06 9.30
N PHE A 85 5.35 26.70 8.73
CA PHE A 85 5.31 26.21 7.36
C PHE A 85 5.56 27.30 6.30
N VAL A 86 5.20 28.57 6.57
CA VAL A 86 5.51 29.69 5.66
C VAL A 86 7.00 30.03 5.64
N THR A 87 7.68 29.86 6.77
CA THR A 87 9.12 30.20 6.90
C THR A 87 10.02 29.09 6.37
N LEU A 88 9.56 27.84 6.34
CA LEU A 88 10.29 26.73 5.76
C LEU A 88 10.42 26.84 4.22
N PRO A 89 11.60 26.55 3.64
CA PRO A 89 11.77 26.46 2.19
C PRO A 89 10.88 25.38 1.58
N PRO A 90 10.08 25.66 0.52
CA PRO A 90 9.96 26.92 -0.22
C PRO A 90 9.17 28.00 0.54
N ALA A 91 9.85 29.08 0.93
CA ALA A 91 9.26 30.13 1.77
C ALA A 91 8.04 30.78 1.10
N GLY A 92 7.04 31.15 1.90
CA GLY A 92 5.79 31.72 1.42
C GLY A 92 4.77 30.70 0.89
N ARG A 93 5.14 29.42 0.75
CA ARG A 93 4.25 28.39 0.18
C ARG A 93 3.92 27.30 1.21
N LEU A 94 2.77 27.46 1.86
CA LEU A 94 2.27 26.54 2.88
C LEU A 94 2.16 25.08 2.42
N VAL A 95 1.52 24.84 1.27
CA VAL A 95 1.24 23.49 0.78
C VAL A 95 2.51 22.67 0.53
N PRO A 96 3.51 23.13 -0.25
CA PRO A 96 4.71 22.34 -0.49
C PRO A 96 5.55 22.15 0.78
N SER A 97 5.65 23.15 1.66
CA SER A 97 6.37 23.00 2.94
C SER A 97 5.66 21.99 3.85
N TYR A 98 4.33 22.03 3.91
CA TYR A 98 3.55 21.04 4.66
C TYR A 98 3.76 19.63 4.12
N VAL A 99 3.68 19.43 2.80
CA VAL A 99 3.91 18.13 2.16
C VAL A 99 5.35 17.65 2.41
N ALA A 100 6.35 18.53 2.26
CA ALA A 100 7.75 18.17 2.50
C ALA A 100 8.00 17.71 3.94
N VAL A 101 7.44 18.43 4.92
CA VAL A 101 7.54 18.04 6.34
C VAL A 101 6.77 16.75 6.61
N ALA A 102 5.56 16.59 6.08
CA ALA A 102 4.79 15.36 6.23
C ALA A 102 5.55 14.14 5.67
N LEU A 103 6.19 14.29 4.51
CA LEU A 103 7.06 13.26 3.93
C LEU A 103 8.29 13.00 4.79
N ALA A 104 8.97 14.05 5.27
CA ALA A 104 10.14 13.92 6.14
C ALA A 104 9.80 13.17 7.44
N LEU A 105 8.66 13.47 8.06
CA LEU A 105 8.19 12.78 9.26
C LEU A 105 7.73 11.34 8.99
N SER A 106 7.41 11.00 7.73
CA SER A 106 7.06 9.63 7.32
C SER A 106 8.29 8.74 7.14
N VAL A 107 9.47 9.31 6.87
CA VAL A 107 10.73 8.58 6.66
C VAL A 107 11.03 7.54 7.74
N PRO A 108 11.00 7.85 9.06
CA PRO A 108 11.32 6.85 10.07
C PRO A 108 10.36 5.64 10.07
N TYR A 109 9.08 5.86 9.75
CA TYR A 109 8.09 4.77 9.68
C TYR A 109 8.27 3.91 8.45
N VAL A 110 8.50 4.51 7.28
CA VAL A 110 8.78 3.78 6.05
C VAL A 110 10.11 3.01 6.17
N ALA A 111 11.13 3.65 6.73
CA ALA A 111 12.41 2.99 6.98
C ALA A 111 12.26 1.81 7.93
N GLY A 112 11.58 1.96 9.08
CA GLY A 112 11.36 0.86 10.02
C GLY A 112 10.54 -0.28 9.42
N LEU A 113 9.53 0.03 8.60
CA LEU A 113 8.76 -0.98 7.87
C LEU A 113 9.63 -1.75 6.87
N LEU A 114 10.45 -1.05 6.07
CA LEU A 114 11.37 -1.69 5.12
C LEU A 114 12.44 -2.52 5.83
N LEU A 115 12.95 -2.05 6.98
CA LEU A 115 13.89 -2.80 7.80
C LEU A 115 13.24 -4.05 8.40
N THR A 116 11.99 -3.96 8.86
CA THR A 116 11.24 -5.10 9.38
C THR A 116 11.07 -6.16 8.29
N VAL A 117 10.59 -5.76 7.11
CA VAL A 117 10.38 -6.69 5.99
C VAL A 117 11.70 -7.25 5.45
N GLY A 118 12.77 -6.45 5.43
CA GLY A 118 14.04 -6.84 4.84
C GLY A 118 14.95 -7.68 5.75
N LEU A 119 14.80 -7.57 7.08
CA LEU A 119 15.74 -8.15 8.04
C LEU A 119 15.10 -9.13 9.03
N VAL A 120 13.77 -9.09 9.22
CA VAL A 120 13.07 -9.92 10.21
C VAL A 120 12.42 -11.11 9.53
N ASP A 121 12.67 -12.29 10.08
CA ASP A 121 12.01 -13.52 9.64
C ASP A 121 10.48 -13.40 9.82
N SER A 122 9.74 -13.75 8.78
CA SER A 122 8.28 -13.79 8.81
C SER A 122 7.74 -14.95 9.64
N ALA A 123 8.58 -15.93 9.98
CA ALA A 123 8.16 -17.04 10.83
C ALA A 123 7.85 -16.56 12.27
N GLY A 124 6.61 -16.78 12.72
CA GLY A 124 6.20 -16.45 14.09
C GLY A 124 6.05 -14.93 14.34
N PRO A 125 6.18 -14.43 15.58
CA PRO A 125 5.80 -13.06 15.93
C PRO A 125 6.76 -11.96 15.40
N GLY A 126 7.74 -12.30 14.55
CA GLY A 126 8.81 -11.40 14.12
C GLY A 126 8.31 -10.10 13.50
N TRP A 127 7.44 -10.19 12.47
CA TRP A 127 6.91 -8.99 11.82
C TRP A 127 6.00 -8.17 12.73
N SER A 128 5.19 -8.81 13.58
CA SER A 128 4.36 -8.11 14.57
C SER A 128 5.22 -7.26 15.51
N ASN A 129 6.28 -7.85 16.08
CA ASN A 129 7.20 -7.13 16.96
C ASN A 129 7.93 -6.00 16.23
N GLY A 130 8.45 -6.24 15.01
CA GLY A 130 9.15 -5.21 14.23
C GLY A 130 8.26 -4.02 13.87
N LEU A 131 6.97 -4.25 13.58
CA LEU A 131 6.01 -3.18 13.32
C LEU A 131 5.69 -2.37 14.58
N ILE A 132 5.57 -3.02 15.75
CA ILE A 132 5.38 -2.34 17.03
C ILE A 132 6.61 -1.50 17.38
N GLU A 133 7.82 -2.05 17.25
CA GLU A 133 9.07 -1.33 17.46
C GLU A 133 9.20 -0.13 16.52
N THR A 134 8.84 -0.31 15.25
CA THR A 134 8.81 0.79 14.27
C THR A 134 7.85 1.90 14.68
N ALA A 135 6.65 1.54 15.13
CA ALA A 135 5.65 2.52 15.59
C ALA A 135 6.16 3.32 16.81
N LEU A 136 6.79 2.64 17.77
CA LEU A 136 7.36 3.26 18.97
C LEU A 136 8.55 4.15 18.65
N ALA A 137 9.52 3.65 17.89
CA ALA A 137 10.73 4.39 17.51
C ALA A 137 10.38 5.62 16.67
N GLY A 138 9.54 5.45 15.64
CA GLY A 138 9.03 6.56 14.83
C GLY A 138 8.28 7.58 15.68
N GLY A 139 7.44 7.10 16.61
CA GLY A 139 6.71 7.96 17.54
C GLY A 139 7.61 8.82 18.41
N VAL A 140 8.67 8.24 18.99
CA VAL A 140 9.67 8.97 19.78
C VAL A 140 10.39 10.01 18.93
N LEU A 141 10.81 9.65 17.72
CA LEU A 141 11.49 10.57 16.80
C LEU A 141 10.60 11.78 16.46
N VAL A 142 9.34 11.55 16.08
CA VAL A 142 8.44 12.65 15.72
C VAL A 142 8.00 13.48 16.94
N THR A 143 7.90 12.86 18.12
CA THR A 143 7.46 13.56 19.34
C THR A 143 8.55 14.40 19.98
N LEU A 144 9.81 13.96 19.91
CA LEU A 144 10.91 14.60 20.63
C LEU A 144 11.91 15.25 19.69
N VAL A 145 12.36 14.52 18.67
CA VAL A 145 13.41 15.00 17.77
C VAL A 145 12.86 16.08 16.84
N ALA A 146 11.68 15.92 16.27
CA ALA A 146 11.12 16.95 15.38
C ALA A 146 10.87 18.29 16.11
N PRO A 147 10.29 18.34 17.34
CA PRO A 147 10.22 19.58 18.11
C PRO A 147 11.58 20.16 18.46
N ALA A 148 12.56 19.32 18.81
CA ALA A 148 13.91 19.78 19.09
C ALA A 148 14.57 20.40 17.84
N VAL A 149 14.41 19.80 16.67
CA VAL A 149 14.89 20.36 15.40
C VAL A 149 14.18 21.68 15.09
N ALA A 150 12.87 21.76 15.31
CA ALA A 150 12.10 22.98 15.05
C ALA A 150 12.48 24.13 15.98
N VAL A 151 12.72 23.86 17.27
CA VAL A 151 13.01 24.91 18.28
C VAL A 151 14.50 25.24 18.34
N LEU A 152 15.39 24.25 18.20
CA LEU A 152 16.83 24.43 18.40
C LEU A 152 17.60 24.46 17.08
N GLY A 153 17.16 23.68 16.09
CA GLY A 153 17.84 23.54 14.80
C GLY A 153 17.52 24.69 13.85
N LEU A 154 16.24 24.93 13.59
CA LEU A 154 15.79 25.96 12.63
C LEU A 154 16.30 27.37 12.97
N PRO A 155 16.25 27.86 14.23
CA PRO A 155 16.76 29.20 14.54
C PRO A 155 18.27 29.31 14.36
N ARG A 156 19.02 28.25 14.64
CA ARG A 156 20.47 28.19 14.38
C ARG A 156 20.81 28.16 12.89
N ALA A 157 19.88 27.68 12.06
CA ALA A 157 19.96 27.75 10.60
C ALA A 157 19.47 29.09 10.03
N GLY A 158 19.14 30.08 10.88
CA GLY A 158 18.65 31.40 10.47
C GLY A 158 17.16 31.45 10.14
N VAL A 159 16.40 30.38 10.42
CA VAL A 159 14.95 30.31 10.21
C VAL A 159 14.25 30.59 11.54
N ASP A 160 13.95 31.86 11.79
CA ASP A 160 13.14 32.27 12.94
C ASP A 160 11.66 32.25 12.59
N TRP A 161 10.90 31.38 13.24
CA TRP A 161 9.49 31.14 12.93
C TRP A 161 8.53 31.40 14.10
N ASP A 162 9.04 31.46 15.33
CA ASP A 162 8.24 31.71 16.52
C ASP A 162 8.50 33.11 17.10
N PRO A 163 7.60 34.09 16.84
CA PRO A 163 7.75 35.45 17.36
C PRO A 163 7.60 35.54 18.89
N THR A 164 7.23 34.44 19.56
CA THR A 164 7.07 34.41 21.03
C THR A 164 8.27 33.85 21.78
N GLY A 165 9.36 33.56 21.06
CA GLY A 165 10.65 33.24 21.66
C GLY A 165 10.77 31.79 22.15
N TYR A 166 10.07 30.84 21.55
CA TYR A 166 10.26 29.40 21.78
C TYR A 166 9.99 28.93 23.21
N GLY A 167 9.06 29.59 23.91
CA GLY A 167 8.70 29.26 25.28
C GLY A 167 8.04 27.88 25.46
N ALA A 168 7.72 27.53 26.71
CA ALA A 168 7.12 26.24 27.06
C ALA A 168 5.81 25.93 26.31
N SER A 169 5.04 26.96 25.96
CA SER A 169 3.82 26.80 25.15
C SER A 169 4.10 26.34 23.72
N THR A 170 5.21 26.79 23.11
CA THR A 170 5.65 26.31 21.79
C THR A 170 6.05 24.85 21.85
N TRP A 171 6.82 24.47 22.86
CA TRP A 171 7.16 23.07 23.11
C TRP A 171 5.92 22.20 23.31
N ALA A 172 4.98 22.64 24.16
CA ALA A 172 3.74 21.90 24.40
C ALA A 172 2.94 21.69 23.11
N LEU A 173 2.82 22.72 22.26
CA LEU A 173 2.14 22.63 20.96
C LEU A 173 2.84 21.66 20.00
N LEU A 174 4.17 21.74 19.88
CA LEU A 174 4.95 20.87 19.00
C LEU A 174 4.94 19.42 19.46
N VAL A 175 5.09 19.18 20.77
CA VAL A 175 5.01 17.84 21.35
C VAL A 175 3.60 17.27 21.20
N ALA A 176 2.55 18.07 21.43
CA ALA A 176 1.17 17.62 21.22
C ALA A 176 0.89 17.26 19.76
N ALA A 177 1.38 18.07 18.81
CA ALA A 177 1.26 17.76 17.38
C ALA A 177 2.08 16.52 17.00
N GLY A 178 3.27 16.35 17.58
CA GLY A 178 4.11 15.16 17.40
C GLY A 178 3.46 13.89 17.92
N LEU A 179 2.88 13.92 19.13
CA LEU A 179 2.08 12.84 19.72
C LEU A 179 0.89 12.48 18.82
N TRP A 180 0.19 13.50 18.33
CA TRP A 180 -0.97 13.31 17.48
C TRP A 180 -0.59 12.64 16.16
N TYR A 181 0.46 13.13 15.51
CA TYR A 181 0.99 12.51 14.30
C TYR A 181 1.45 11.08 14.54
N ALA A 182 2.21 10.85 15.63
CA ALA A 182 2.68 9.53 16.00
C ALA A 182 1.54 8.54 16.23
N THR A 183 0.45 8.99 16.85
CA THR A 183 -0.75 8.18 17.05
C THR A 183 -1.37 7.79 15.70
N MET A 184 -1.55 8.75 14.79
CA MET A 184 -2.11 8.49 13.46
C MET A 184 -1.24 7.55 12.63
N ALA A 185 0.08 7.66 12.73
CA ALA A 185 1.03 6.77 12.05
C ALA A 185 1.09 5.36 12.69
N ALA A 186 0.92 5.27 14.01
CA ALA A 186 0.98 4.01 14.76
C ALA A 186 -0.26 3.14 14.52
N VAL A 187 -1.47 3.72 14.42
CA VAL A 187 -2.72 2.97 14.23
C VAL A 187 -2.66 1.93 13.10
N PRO A 188 -2.26 2.27 11.85
CA PRO A 188 -2.18 1.26 10.79
C PRO A 188 -1.08 0.22 11.05
N LEU A 189 0.05 0.61 11.65
CA LEU A 189 1.13 -0.33 11.99
C LEU A 189 0.70 -1.33 13.06
N PHE A 190 -0.01 -0.87 14.10
CA PHE A 190 -0.60 -1.74 15.13
C PHE A 190 -1.69 -2.64 14.56
N ALA A 191 -2.57 -2.12 13.69
CA ALA A 191 -3.57 -2.94 13.04
C ALA A 191 -2.92 -4.06 12.21
N LEU A 192 -1.88 -3.73 11.45
CA LEU A 192 -1.11 -4.70 10.69
C LEU A 192 -0.38 -5.71 11.60
N ALA A 193 0.22 -5.24 12.70
CA ALA A 193 0.89 -6.08 13.69
C ALA A 193 -0.07 -7.09 14.34
N VAL A 194 -1.33 -6.69 14.60
CA VAL A 194 -2.36 -7.58 15.15
C VAL A 194 -2.75 -8.65 14.14
N VAL A 195 -2.97 -8.29 12.87
CA VAL A 195 -3.28 -9.26 11.79
C VAL A 195 -2.19 -10.33 11.72
N PHE A 196 -0.94 -9.88 11.78
CA PHE A 196 0.24 -10.72 11.73
C PHE A 196 0.52 -11.52 13.03
N ALA A 197 -0.10 -11.14 14.14
CA ALA A 197 -0.04 -11.91 15.39
C ALA A 197 -1.11 -13.02 15.47
N LEU A 198 -2.14 -13.00 14.61
CA LEU A 198 -3.21 -13.99 14.62
C LEU A 198 -2.76 -15.36 14.07
N PRO A 199 -3.41 -16.46 14.47
CA PRO A 199 -3.14 -17.78 13.90
C PRO A 199 -3.45 -17.77 12.39
N GLY A 200 -2.43 -17.96 11.56
CA GLY A 200 -2.50 -17.83 10.10
C GLY A 200 -2.05 -16.47 9.53
N GLY A 201 -1.54 -15.57 10.39
CA GLY A 201 -0.98 -14.27 10.01
C GLY A 201 0.20 -14.35 9.06
N TYR A 202 0.94 -15.47 9.08
CA TYR A 202 1.87 -15.98 8.06
C TYR A 202 2.32 -17.38 8.49
#